data_AF-A0AAW8CRM5-F1
#
_entry.id   AF-A0AAW8CRM5-F1
#
_cell.length_a   1.000
_cell.length_b   1.000
_cell.length_c   1.000
_cell.angle_alpha   90.00
_cell.angle_beta   90.00
_cell.angle_gamma   90.00
#
_symmetry.space_group_name_H-M   'P 1'
#
loop_
_entity.id
_entity.type
_entity.pdbx_description
1 polymer ?
#
loop_
_entity_poly.entity_id
_entity_poly.type
_entity_poly.pdbx_seq_one_letter_code
_entity_poly.pdbx_strand_id
1 'polypeptide(L)'
;MITKIENALIERLKKGLGKLVYSVDSYSGEIDDTQLNVRRLPLCLVSYGGSNFDTMGATSRGKRYKTSSSFVVLVLARSLRSGTASRKGGITKNEIGVNQLAQAVKYLLVNQTLNGLVDFIKPKRIRTILNNAEIRSERLSALSLEFEIKYTEQDFLEDGRFPEGEKEWETIFKTYQGQLDDPLPDLKRIGGEIFDPSLKNVKQPFVVELGEKNES
;
A
#
# COMPACT_ATOMS: atom_id res chain seq x y z
N MET A 1 -5.61 4.42 2.62
CA MET A 1 -4.96 3.15 2.24
C MET A 1 -3.44 3.26 2.13
N ILE A 2 -2.91 4.31 1.47
CA ILE A 2 -1.47 4.51 1.21
C ILE A 2 -0.58 4.29 2.45
N THR A 3 -0.84 4.99 3.56
CA THR A 3 -0.07 4.85 4.82
C THR A 3 -0.07 3.42 5.37
N LYS A 4 -1.20 2.69 5.24
CA LYS A 4 -1.31 1.30 5.70
C LYS A 4 -0.39 0.39 4.88
N ILE A 5 -0.33 0.59 3.56
CA ILE A 5 0.57 -0.15 2.66
C ILE A 5 2.03 0.21 2.94
N GLU A 6 2.36 1.49 3.08
CA GLU A 6 3.72 1.94 3.39
C GLU A 6 4.25 1.32 4.69
N ASN A 7 3.46 1.39 5.77
CA ASN A 7 3.82 0.78 7.05
C ASN A 7 4.00 -0.73 6.93
N ALA A 8 3.14 -1.42 6.18
CA ALA A 8 3.26 -2.87 5.94
C ALA A 8 4.52 -3.23 5.14
N LEU A 9 4.90 -2.42 4.15
CA LEU A 9 6.16 -2.57 3.42
C LEU A 9 7.37 -2.37 4.35
N ILE A 10 7.36 -1.31 5.16
CA ILE A 10 8.42 -1.01 6.13
C ILE A 10 8.56 -2.16 7.13
N GLU A 11 7.48 -2.60 7.75
CA GLU A 11 7.48 -3.70 8.73
C GLU A 11 8.06 -4.98 8.13
N ARG A 12 7.63 -5.32 6.91
CA ARG A 12 8.13 -6.50 6.20
C ARG A 12 9.62 -6.40 5.90
N LEU A 13 10.07 -5.25 5.40
CA LEU A 13 11.48 -5.01 5.07
C LEU A 13 12.34 -4.96 6.33
N LYS A 14 11.88 -4.35 7.43
CA LYS A 14 12.55 -4.37 8.74
C LYS A 14 12.83 -5.80 9.19
N LYS A 15 11.79 -6.64 9.20
CA LYS A 15 11.89 -8.04 9.61
C LYS A 15 12.77 -8.87 8.66
N GLY A 16 12.62 -8.67 7.35
CA GLY A 16 13.30 -9.46 6.34
C GLY A 16 14.77 -9.08 6.11
N LEU A 17 15.11 -7.80 6.17
CA LEU A 17 16.48 -7.32 6.01
C LEU A 17 17.28 -7.46 7.30
N GLY A 18 16.63 -7.34 8.46
CA GLY A 18 17.29 -7.48 9.76
C GLY A 18 18.54 -6.61 9.86
N LYS A 19 19.70 -7.24 10.09
CA LYS A 19 20.98 -6.55 10.25
C LYS A 19 21.69 -6.19 8.93
N LEU A 20 21.09 -6.46 7.77
CA LEU A 20 21.65 -6.07 6.47
C LEU A 20 21.63 -4.55 6.25
N VAL A 21 20.73 -3.85 6.94
CA VAL A 21 20.60 -2.39 6.91
C VAL A 21 20.61 -1.86 8.33
N TYR A 22 21.02 -0.60 8.48
CA TYR A 22 20.97 0.12 9.73
C TYR A 22 19.52 0.42 10.14
N SER A 23 18.71 0.89 9.18
CA SER A 23 17.28 1.14 9.39
C SER A 23 16.47 0.98 8.10
N VAL A 24 15.15 0.87 8.30
CA VAL A 24 14.15 0.92 7.23
C VAL A 24 13.11 1.95 7.63
N ASP A 25 12.93 3.01 6.84
CA ASP A 25 12.06 4.14 7.23
C ASP A 25 11.26 4.68 6.04
N SER A 26 10.26 5.51 6.31
CA SER A 26 9.51 6.24 5.27
C SER A 26 10.36 7.41 4.74
N TYR A 27 10.18 7.75 3.47
CA TYR A 27 10.86 8.86 2.81
C TYR A 27 9.85 9.78 2.11
N SER A 28 9.85 11.04 2.53
CA SER A 28 8.91 12.08 2.10
C SER A 28 9.39 12.92 0.91
N GLY A 29 10.60 12.71 0.40
CA GLY A 29 11.10 13.44 -0.77
C GLY A 29 12.19 14.48 -0.48
N GLU A 30 12.49 14.78 0.77
CA GLU A 30 13.56 15.71 1.16
C GLU A 30 14.85 14.93 1.46
N ILE A 31 15.76 14.88 0.48
CA ILE A 31 17.19 14.73 0.72
C ILE A 31 17.75 16.16 0.72
N ASP A 32 17.30 16.97 1.66
CA ASP A 32 18.02 18.18 2.02
C ASP A 32 18.09 18.23 3.54
N ASP A 33 19.33 18.23 3.99
CA ASP A 33 19.84 18.55 5.31
C ASP A 33 19.43 17.71 6.55
N THR A 34 20.48 17.18 7.20
CA THR A 34 20.56 16.58 8.55
C THR A 34 20.09 15.14 8.80
N GLN A 35 19.14 14.58 8.05
CA GLN A 35 18.62 13.23 8.34
C GLN A 35 19.42 12.09 7.70
N LEU A 36 20.05 12.33 6.55
CA LEU A 36 20.84 11.32 5.83
C LEU A 36 22.25 11.24 6.41
N ASN A 37 22.35 10.80 7.65
CA ASN A 37 23.65 10.61 8.30
C ASN A 37 24.39 9.43 7.66
N VAL A 38 25.33 9.72 6.76
CA VAL A 38 26.27 8.79 6.11
C VAL A 38 26.88 7.74 7.05
N ARG A 39 27.02 8.07 8.34
CA ARG A 39 27.55 7.15 9.36
C ARG A 39 26.63 5.93 9.58
N ARG A 40 25.34 6.04 9.22
CA ARG A 40 24.28 5.05 9.46
C ARG A 40 23.87 4.34 8.17
N LEU A 41 24.85 3.87 7.39
CA LEU A 41 24.63 3.07 6.18
C LEU A 41 24.99 1.61 6.45
N PRO A 42 24.36 0.63 5.77
CA PRO A 42 23.39 0.77 4.65
C PRO A 42 21.98 1.18 5.10
N LEU A 43 21.18 1.77 4.19
CA LEU A 43 19.79 2.21 4.46
C LEU A 43 18.82 1.69 3.42
N CYS A 44 17.57 1.50 3.83
CA CYS A 44 16.43 1.17 2.98
C CYS A 44 15.28 2.14 3.29
N LEU A 45 14.80 2.88 2.31
CA LEU A 45 13.73 3.85 2.53
C LEU A 45 12.55 3.53 1.61
N VAL A 46 11.33 3.66 2.12
CA VAL A 46 10.10 3.42 1.36
C VAL A 46 9.42 4.75 1.09
N SER A 47 8.96 4.98 -0.13
CA SER A 47 8.28 6.20 -0.52
C SER A 47 7.12 5.90 -1.45
N TYR A 48 6.06 6.69 -1.34
CA TYR A 48 4.94 6.65 -2.27
C TYR A 48 5.24 7.45 -3.54
N GLY A 49 5.05 6.83 -4.71
CA GLY A 49 5.35 7.39 -6.03
C GLY A 49 4.14 7.90 -6.81
N GLY A 50 2.92 7.80 -6.26
CA GLY A 50 1.68 8.19 -6.94
C GLY A 50 0.74 7.00 -7.25
N SER A 51 -0.46 7.29 -7.76
CA SER A 51 -1.45 6.29 -8.12
C SER A 51 -2.14 6.60 -9.43
N ASN A 52 -2.54 5.54 -10.12
CA ASN A 52 -3.47 5.57 -11.24
C ASN A 52 -4.74 4.81 -10.87
N PHE A 53 -5.85 5.13 -11.53
CA PHE A 53 -7.14 4.49 -11.32
C PHE A 53 -7.60 3.81 -12.60
N ASP A 54 -7.71 2.49 -12.57
CA ASP A 54 -8.19 1.68 -13.69
C ASP A 54 -9.72 1.50 -13.57
N THR A 55 -10.49 1.74 -14.62
CA THR A 55 -11.93 1.42 -14.63
C THR A 55 -12.15 -0.09 -14.64
N MET A 56 -13.05 -0.59 -13.81
CA MET A 56 -13.50 -1.98 -13.86
C MET A 56 -14.74 -2.12 -14.76
N GLY A 57 -14.87 -3.24 -15.46
CA GLY A 57 -15.96 -3.48 -16.42
C GLY A 57 -17.36 -3.47 -15.80
N ALA A 58 -18.38 -3.22 -16.62
CA ALA A 58 -19.78 -2.96 -16.24
C ALA A 58 -20.49 -4.08 -15.44
N THR A 59 -19.91 -5.28 -15.34
CA THR A 59 -20.45 -6.41 -14.56
C THR A 59 -20.05 -6.37 -13.08
N SER A 60 -19.15 -5.46 -12.69
CA SER A 60 -18.70 -5.31 -11.32
C SER A 60 -19.72 -4.52 -10.50
N ARG A 61 -20.69 -5.24 -9.89
CA ARG A 61 -21.65 -4.68 -8.92
C ARG A 61 -20.91 -3.83 -7.87
N GLY A 62 -20.94 -2.51 -8.02
CA GLY A 62 -20.41 -1.53 -7.06
C GLY A 62 -18.91 -1.20 -7.13
N LYS A 63 -18.07 -1.95 -7.86
CA LYS A 63 -16.61 -1.69 -7.91
C LYS A 63 -16.24 -0.96 -9.20
N ARG A 64 -16.34 0.37 -9.22
CA ARG A 64 -16.11 1.15 -10.45
C ARG A 64 -14.63 1.29 -10.84
N TYR A 65 -13.74 1.25 -9.86
CA TYR A 65 -12.31 1.51 -10.08
C TYR A 65 -11.42 0.55 -9.27
N LYS A 66 -10.24 0.26 -9.81
CA LYS A 66 -9.15 -0.42 -9.12
C LYS A 66 -7.97 0.53 -9.03
N THR A 67 -7.48 0.74 -7.81
CA THR A 67 -6.34 1.63 -7.57
C THR A 67 -5.05 0.88 -7.84
N SER A 68 -4.15 1.51 -8.60
CA SER A 68 -2.82 1.01 -8.93
C SER A 68 -1.78 2.04 -8.50
N SER A 69 -1.17 1.83 -7.34
CA SER A 69 -0.17 2.74 -6.76
C SER A 69 1.25 2.32 -7.11
N SER A 70 2.13 3.29 -7.34
CA SER A 70 3.56 3.10 -7.41
C SER A 70 4.19 3.36 -6.03
N PHE A 71 5.02 2.44 -5.56
CA PHE A 71 5.85 2.59 -4.37
C PHE A 71 7.31 2.40 -4.75
N VAL A 72 8.18 3.25 -4.21
CA VAL A 72 9.62 3.21 -4.47
C VAL A 72 10.35 2.80 -3.20
N VAL A 73 11.23 1.82 -3.32
CA VAL A 73 12.21 1.47 -2.29
C VAL A 73 13.57 2.00 -2.70
N LEU A 74 14.10 2.95 -1.95
CA LEU A 74 15.44 3.49 -2.09
C LEU A 74 16.40 2.67 -1.25
N VAL A 75 17.46 2.15 -1.85
CA VAL A 75 18.51 1.45 -1.12
C VAL A 75 19.83 2.18 -1.28
N LEU A 76 20.51 2.43 -0.17
CA LEU A 76 21.79 3.15 -0.13
C LEU A 76 22.85 2.31 0.58
N ALA A 77 24.02 2.22 -0.03
CA ALA A 77 25.19 1.55 0.53
C ALA A 77 26.46 2.36 0.28
N ARG A 78 27.48 2.17 1.12
CA ARG A 78 28.79 2.82 0.95
C ARG A 78 29.48 2.33 -0.32
N SER A 79 30.16 3.23 -1.02
CA SER A 79 31.07 2.83 -2.08
C SER A 79 32.39 2.35 -1.48
N LEU A 80 32.57 1.03 -1.47
CA LEU A 80 33.85 0.41 -1.17
C LEU A 80 34.85 0.80 -2.26
N ARG A 81 36.14 0.91 -1.89
CA ARG A 81 37.24 1.57 -2.62
C ARG A 81 37.41 1.21 -4.12
N SER A 82 36.72 0.19 -4.63
CA SER A 82 36.54 -0.11 -6.05
C SER A 82 35.06 -0.19 -6.43
N GLY A 83 34.66 0.39 -7.57
CA GLY A 83 33.25 0.42 -8.01
C GLY A 83 32.60 -0.97 -8.17
N THR A 84 33.41 -2.02 -8.35
CA THR A 84 32.96 -3.43 -8.40
C THR A 84 32.61 -3.98 -7.02
N ALA A 85 33.41 -3.68 -5.98
CA ALA A 85 33.14 -4.10 -4.60
C ALA A 85 31.91 -3.38 -4.02
N SER A 86 31.68 -2.10 -4.36
CA SER A 86 30.46 -1.39 -3.93
C SER A 86 29.16 -2.03 -4.44
N ARG A 87 29.19 -2.66 -5.62
CA ARG A 87 28.01 -3.30 -6.21
C ARG A 87 27.81 -4.73 -5.74
N LYS A 88 28.90 -5.50 -5.63
CA LYS A 88 28.86 -6.93 -5.29
C LYS A 88 28.98 -7.21 -3.79
N GLY A 89 29.34 -6.21 -2.99
CA GLY A 89 29.71 -6.38 -1.59
C GLY A 89 31.22 -6.61 -1.44
N GLY A 90 31.70 -6.42 -0.21
CA GLY A 90 33.07 -6.68 0.19
C GLY A 90 33.27 -8.07 0.76
N ILE A 91 34.40 -8.29 1.43
CA ILE A 91 34.81 -9.59 1.96
C ILE A 91 34.11 -9.89 3.28
N THR A 92 33.73 -8.84 4.02
CA THR A 92 33.12 -8.98 5.35
C THR A 92 31.59 -8.90 5.30
N LYS A 93 30.91 -9.50 6.29
CA LYS A 93 29.44 -9.49 6.41
C LYS A 93 28.84 -8.09 6.55
N ASN A 94 29.66 -7.08 6.89
CA ASN A 94 29.23 -5.69 7.06
C ASN A 94 29.36 -4.86 5.77
N GLU A 95 29.86 -5.46 4.69
CA GLU A 95 30.12 -4.81 3.42
C GLU A 95 29.10 -5.25 2.36
N ILE A 96 27.80 -5.04 2.61
CA ILE A 96 26.78 -5.35 1.61
C ILE A 96 26.83 -4.35 0.44
N GLY A 97 26.81 -4.89 -0.78
CA GLY A 97 26.75 -4.08 -1.99
C GLY A 97 25.34 -3.63 -2.32
N VAL A 98 25.20 -2.49 -3.02
CA VAL A 98 23.87 -1.95 -3.37
C VAL A 98 23.03 -2.91 -4.22
N ASN A 99 23.66 -3.74 -5.08
CA ASN A 99 22.93 -4.73 -5.88
C ASN A 99 22.45 -5.91 -5.03
N GLN A 100 23.24 -6.33 -4.03
CA GLN A 100 22.82 -7.38 -3.10
C GLN A 100 21.63 -6.91 -2.27
N LEU A 101 21.67 -5.65 -1.79
CA LEU A 101 20.57 -5.06 -1.05
C LEU A 101 19.31 -4.93 -1.92
N ALA A 102 19.45 -4.47 -3.17
CA ALA A 102 18.34 -4.44 -4.13
C ALA A 102 17.75 -5.84 -4.39
N GLN A 103 18.60 -6.87 -4.51
CA GLN A 103 18.13 -8.24 -4.72
C GLN A 103 17.39 -8.79 -3.49
N ALA A 104 17.86 -8.48 -2.28
CA ALA A 104 17.18 -8.84 -1.04
C ALA A 104 15.80 -8.19 -0.94
N VAL A 105 15.69 -6.89 -1.26
CA VAL A 105 14.41 -6.16 -1.30
C VAL A 105 13.45 -6.81 -2.30
N LYS A 106 13.90 -7.13 -3.53
CA LYS A 106 13.06 -7.83 -4.51
C LYS A 106 12.55 -9.16 -3.98
N TYR A 107 13.45 -9.96 -3.41
CA TYR A 107 13.11 -11.28 -2.88
C TYR A 107 12.07 -11.19 -1.76
N LEU A 108 12.16 -10.15 -0.92
CA LEU A 108 11.20 -9.90 0.12
C LEU A 108 9.86 -9.41 -0.41
N LEU A 109 9.80 -8.57 -1.46
CA LEU A 109 8.56 -7.88 -1.84
C LEU A 109 7.79 -8.50 -3.01
N VAL A 110 8.48 -9.05 -4.02
CA VAL A 110 7.81 -9.55 -5.22
C VAL A 110 6.83 -10.69 -4.85
N ASN A 111 5.63 -10.66 -5.43
CA ASN A 111 4.55 -11.61 -5.18
C ASN A 111 4.04 -11.65 -3.72
N GLN A 112 4.29 -10.63 -2.92
CA GLN A 112 3.68 -10.52 -1.61
C GLN A 112 2.35 -9.80 -1.68
N THR A 113 1.44 -10.17 -0.80
CA THR A 113 0.10 -9.57 -0.66
C THR A 113 -0.04 -8.73 0.61
N LEU A 114 1.03 -8.63 1.41
CA LEU A 114 1.05 -7.96 2.71
C LEU A 114 -0.12 -8.40 3.60
N ASN A 115 -0.27 -9.73 3.76
CA ASN A 115 -1.37 -10.38 4.50
C ASN A 115 -2.76 -10.12 3.89
N GLY A 116 -2.86 -10.06 2.56
CA GLY A 116 -4.11 -9.84 1.85
C GLY A 116 -4.54 -8.37 1.78
N LEU A 117 -3.71 -7.43 2.25
CA LEU A 117 -3.94 -6.00 2.12
C LEU A 117 -3.96 -5.54 0.64
N VAL A 118 -3.15 -6.18 -0.20
CA VAL A 118 -2.94 -5.82 -1.61
C VAL A 118 -2.87 -7.06 -2.50
N ASP A 119 -3.08 -6.87 -3.79
CA ASP A 119 -2.72 -7.89 -4.79
C ASP A 119 -1.21 -8.16 -4.79
N PHE A 120 -0.77 -9.21 -5.49
CA PHE A 120 0.64 -9.52 -5.68
C PHE A 120 1.45 -8.29 -6.14
N ILE A 121 2.40 -7.86 -5.31
CA ILE A 121 3.30 -6.74 -5.60
C ILE A 121 4.14 -7.06 -6.84
N LYS A 122 4.14 -6.13 -7.81
CA LYS A 122 4.83 -6.29 -9.10
C LYS A 122 6.03 -5.35 -9.19
N PRO A 123 7.24 -5.83 -9.52
CA PRO A 123 8.36 -4.95 -9.80
C PRO A 123 8.14 -4.23 -11.14
N LYS A 124 8.48 -2.93 -11.22
CA LYS A 124 8.34 -2.13 -12.43
C LYS A 124 9.69 -1.71 -12.99
N ARG A 125 10.52 -1.06 -12.18
CA ARG A 125 11.80 -0.52 -12.66
C ARG A 125 12.83 -0.47 -11.54
N ILE A 126 14.09 -0.66 -11.91
CA ILE A 126 15.23 -0.39 -11.02
C ILE A 126 16.14 0.62 -11.71
N ARG A 127 16.50 1.70 -11.01
CA ARG A 127 17.32 2.78 -11.57
C ARG A 127 18.36 3.27 -10.56
N THR A 128 19.55 3.55 -11.05
CA THR A 128 20.60 4.22 -10.27
C THR A 128 20.26 5.68 -10.05
N ILE A 129 20.47 6.16 -8.84
CA ILE A 129 20.30 7.57 -8.48
C ILE A 129 21.67 8.24 -8.65
N LEU A 130 21.82 9.01 -9.73
CA LEU A 130 23.09 9.60 -10.17
C LEU A 130 23.18 11.13 -9.98
N ASN A 131 22.06 11.80 -9.76
CA ASN A 131 21.93 13.26 -9.88
C ASN A 131 21.87 13.99 -8.53
N ASN A 132 22.10 13.31 -7.40
CA ASN A 132 22.11 13.96 -6.11
C ASN A 132 23.55 14.37 -5.74
N ALA A 133 23.78 15.66 -5.49
CA ALA A 133 25.11 16.23 -5.24
C ALA A 133 25.78 15.61 -4.00
N GLU A 134 24.98 15.30 -2.98
CA GLU A 134 25.42 14.68 -1.73
C GLU A 134 25.85 13.21 -1.90
N ILE A 135 25.14 12.45 -2.74
CA ILE A 135 25.51 11.06 -3.07
C ILE A 135 26.90 11.03 -3.74
N ARG A 136 27.21 12.06 -4.53
CA ARG A 136 28.50 12.20 -5.21
C ARG A 136 29.62 12.63 -4.26
N SER A 137 29.37 13.57 -3.34
CA SER A 137 30.38 14.03 -2.38
C SER A 137 30.77 12.93 -1.38
N GLU A 138 29.84 12.04 -1.03
CA GLU A 138 30.03 11.04 0.03
C GLU A 138 30.40 9.63 -0.44
N ARG A 139 30.64 9.44 -1.75
CA ARG A 139 30.93 8.12 -2.37
C ARG A 139 29.85 7.09 -2.01
N LEU A 140 28.59 7.41 -2.27
CA LEU A 140 27.47 6.49 -2.04
C LEU A 140 27.01 5.83 -3.33
N SER A 141 26.51 4.60 -3.19
CA SER A 141 25.82 3.89 -4.26
C SER A 141 24.34 3.77 -3.87
N ALA A 142 23.46 4.28 -4.72
CA ALA A 142 22.02 4.27 -4.47
C ALA A 142 21.23 3.71 -5.67
N LEU A 143 20.23 2.87 -5.36
CA LEU A 143 19.26 2.35 -6.33
C LEU A 143 17.85 2.68 -5.84
N SER A 144 16.98 3.02 -6.79
CA SER A 144 15.53 3.08 -6.59
C SER A 144 14.90 1.86 -7.24
N LEU A 145 14.06 1.15 -6.49
CA LEU A 145 13.28 0.00 -6.92
C LEU A 145 11.80 0.39 -6.89
N GLU A 146 11.19 0.50 -8.06
CA GLU A 146 9.79 0.86 -8.21
C GLU A 146 8.92 -0.39 -8.31
N PHE A 147 7.82 -0.40 -7.55
CA PHE A 147 6.84 -1.47 -7.48
C PHE A 147 5.43 -0.93 -7.76
N GLU A 148 4.66 -1.67 -8.54
CA GLU A 148 3.23 -1.47 -8.70
C GLU A 148 2.49 -2.33 -7.68
N ILE A 149 1.56 -1.69 -6.96
CA ILE A 149 0.74 -2.30 -5.94
C ILE A 149 -0.72 -1.98 -6.25
N LYS A 150 -1.52 -3.02 -6.48
CA LYS A 150 -2.95 -2.87 -6.77
C LYS A 150 -3.80 -3.25 -5.57
N TYR A 151 -4.86 -2.50 -5.32
CA TYR A 151 -5.82 -2.74 -4.25
C TYR A 151 -7.19 -2.16 -4.63
N THR A 152 -8.23 -2.58 -3.91
CA THR A 152 -9.58 -2.06 -4.09
C THR A 152 -9.96 -1.26 -2.86
N GLU A 153 -10.38 -0.01 -3.06
CA GLU A 153 -11.03 0.79 -2.03
C GLU A 153 -12.54 0.62 -2.19
N GLN A 154 -13.22 0.17 -1.13
CA GLN A 154 -14.64 -0.22 -1.19
C GLN A 154 -15.55 0.73 -0.39
N ASP A 155 -14.98 1.71 0.30
CA ASP A 155 -15.67 2.60 1.23
C ASP A 155 -15.73 4.04 0.70
N PHE A 156 -16.21 4.21 -0.53
CA PHE A 156 -16.52 5.55 -1.04
C PHE A 156 -18.02 5.85 -0.91
N LEU A 157 -18.34 7.14 -0.81
CA LEU A 157 -19.72 7.61 -0.71
C LEU A 157 -20.51 7.28 -1.98
N GLU A 158 -21.80 7.03 -1.79
CA GLU A 158 -22.76 6.98 -2.90
C GLU A 158 -23.00 8.39 -3.47
N ASP A 159 -23.61 8.44 -4.65
CA ASP A 159 -23.90 9.71 -5.31
C ASP A 159 -24.80 10.60 -4.43
N GLY A 160 -24.39 11.84 -4.23
CA GLY A 160 -25.11 12.83 -3.42
C GLY A 160 -24.99 12.69 -1.89
N ARG A 161 -24.28 11.67 -1.38
CA ARG A 161 -24.06 11.48 0.07
C ARG A 161 -22.87 12.29 0.60
N PHE A 162 -22.93 12.64 1.87
CA PHE A 162 -21.81 13.13 2.69
C PHE A 162 -21.37 12.07 3.72
N PRO A 163 -20.18 12.20 4.32
CA PRO A 163 -19.71 11.29 5.38
C PRO A 163 -20.65 11.25 6.58
N GLU A 164 -20.77 10.11 7.25
CA GLU A 164 -21.51 9.99 8.53
C GLU A 164 -20.60 10.36 9.72
N GLY A 165 -19.28 10.30 9.50
CA GLY A 165 -18.27 10.65 10.48
C GLY A 165 -17.92 9.50 11.43
N GLU A 166 -18.39 8.28 11.18
CA GLU A 166 -18.15 7.12 12.04
C GLU A 166 -16.84 6.41 11.71
N LYS A 167 -16.40 6.47 10.44
CA LYS A 167 -15.17 5.79 10.01
C LYS A 167 -13.93 6.60 10.39
N GLU A 168 -12.82 5.91 10.65
CA GLU A 168 -11.51 6.53 11.01
C GLU A 168 -11.13 7.67 10.05
N TRP A 169 -11.27 7.45 8.75
CA TRP A 169 -10.91 8.42 7.72
C TRP A 169 -11.93 9.56 7.57
N GLU A 170 -13.13 9.43 8.14
CA GLU A 170 -14.14 10.49 8.14
C GLU A 170 -13.95 11.50 9.28
N THR A 171 -13.08 11.18 10.26
CA THR A 171 -12.73 12.07 11.36
C THR A 171 -12.23 13.43 10.87
N ILE A 172 -11.59 13.47 9.69
CA ILE A 172 -11.15 14.73 9.08
C ILE A 172 -12.34 15.68 8.81
N PHE A 173 -13.47 15.16 8.32
CA PHE A 173 -14.65 15.98 8.05
C PHE A 173 -15.28 16.47 9.36
N LYS A 174 -15.32 15.63 10.41
CA LYS A 174 -15.71 16.08 11.76
C LYS A 174 -14.80 17.19 12.29
N THR A 175 -13.50 16.99 12.18
CA THR A 175 -12.46 17.90 12.70
C THR A 175 -12.56 19.27 12.06
N TYR A 176 -12.77 19.31 10.75
CA TYR A 176 -12.85 20.54 9.97
C TYR A 176 -14.31 21.00 9.73
N GLN A 177 -15.28 20.50 10.50
CA GLN A 177 -16.69 20.91 10.45
C GLN A 177 -17.30 20.84 9.04
N GLY A 178 -16.97 19.79 8.29
CA GLY A 178 -17.60 19.48 7.02
C GLY A 178 -19.06 19.03 7.21
N GLN A 179 -19.83 19.05 6.11
CA GLN A 179 -21.19 18.51 6.10
C GLN A 179 -21.15 16.99 6.37
N LEU A 180 -22.05 16.54 7.23
CA LEU A 180 -22.24 15.13 7.56
C LEU A 180 -23.70 14.74 7.33
N ASP A 181 -23.92 13.50 6.90
CA ASP A 181 -25.26 12.91 6.76
C ASP A 181 -25.63 12.08 7.99
N ASP A 182 -26.93 11.91 8.21
CA ASP A 182 -27.43 10.90 9.15
C ASP A 182 -27.16 9.47 8.59
N PRO A 183 -26.89 8.49 9.48
CA PRO A 183 -26.72 7.10 9.08
C PRO A 183 -27.91 6.57 8.28
N LEU A 184 -27.64 5.71 7.30
CA LEU A 184 -28.71 5.02 6.59
C LEU A 184 -29.56 4.19 7.57
N PRO A 185 -30.90 4.18 7.40
CA PRO A 185 -31.74 3.34 8.24
C PRO A 185 -31.45 1.87 7.98
N ASP A 186 -31.37 1.07 9.06
CA ASP A 186 -31.19 -0.37 8.95
C ASP A 186 -32.30 -1.02 8.10
N LEU A 187 -31.92 -1.94 7.22
CA LEU A 187 -32.88 -2.82 6.57
C LEU A 187 -33.38 -3.83 7.62
N LYS A 188 -34.61 -3.63 8.11
CA LYS A 188 -35.18 -4.48 9.17
C LYS A 188 -35.93 -5.70 8.62
N ARG A 189 -36.54 -5.59 7.44
CA ARG A 189 -37.44 -6.63 6.91
C ARG A 189 -37.50 -6.62 5.38
N ILE A 190 -37.57 -7.81 4.79
CA ILE A 190 -37.91 -8.01 3.37
C ILE A 190 -39.21 -8.81 3.31
N GLY A 191 -40.21 -8.31 2.59
CA GLY A 191 -41.46 -9.02 2.31
C GLY A 191 -41.62 -9.27 0.81
N GLY A 192 -42.19 -10.41 0.44
CA GLY A 192 -42.45 -10.75 -0.96
C GLY A 192 -43.61 -11.74 -1.15
N GLU A 193 -44.05 -11.89 -2.41
CA GLU A 193 -45.07 -12.86 -2.83
C GLU A 193 -44.46 -13.81 -3.87
N ILE A 194 -44.68 -15.12 -3.70
CA ILE A 194 -44.34 -16.13 -4.72
C ILE A 194 -45.58 -16.40 -5.57
N PHE A 195 -45.40 -16.36 -6.89
CA PHE A 195 -46.43 -16.67 -7.88
C PHE A 195 -46.07 -17.96 -8.60
N ASP A 196 -46.98 -18.93 -8.59
CA ASP A 196 -46.89 -20.10 -9.48
C ASP A 196 -47.77 -19.84 -10.73
N PRO A 197 -47.19 -19.63 -11.92
CA PRO A 197 -47.96 -19.40 -13.14
C PRO A 197 -48.75 -20.64 -13.61
N SER A 198 -48.46 -21.83 -13.09
CA SER A 198 -49.13 -23.10 -13.41
C SER A 198 -50.37 -23.33 -12.54
N LEU A 199 -50.43 -22.69 -11.37
CA LEU A 199 -51.57 -22.75 -10.45
C LEU A 199 -52.33 -21.41 -10.54
N LYS A 200 -53.54 -21.42 -11.08
CA LYS A 200 -54.37 -20.21 -11.20
C LYS A 200 -54.44 -19.47 -9.85
N ASN A 201 -53.77 -18.31 -9.80
CA ASN A 201 -53.84 -17.32 -8.72
C ASN A 201 -53.44 -17.79 -7.31
N VAL A 202 -52.51 -18.75 -7.18
CA VAL A 202 -51.94 -19.04 -5.85
C VAL A 202 -50.81 -18.05 -5.56
N LYS A 203 -51.03 -17.17 -4.58
CA LYS A 203 -50.02 -16.27 -4.01
C LYS A 203 -49.62 -16.80 -2.64
N GLN A 204 -48.34 -17.08 -2.44
CA GLN A 204 -47.82 -17.40 -1.10
C GLN A 204 -46.97 -16.23 -0.59
N PRO A 205 -47.39 -15.51 0.46
CA PRO A 205 -46.57 -14.47 1.05
C PRO A 205 -45.41 -15.09 1.83
N PHE A 206 -44.27 -14.42 1.81
CA PHE A 206 -43.15 -14.72 2.71
C PHE A 206 -42.60 -13.43 3.32
N VAL A 207 -42.10 -13.56 4.54
CA VAL A 207 -41.44 -12.50 5.28
C VAL A 207 -40.11 -13.06 5.77
N VAL A 208 -39.04 -12.32 5.50
CA VAL A 208 -37.71 -12.60 6.06
C VAL A 208 -37.36 -11.46 7.00
N GLU A 209 -37.15 -11.81 8.27
CA GLU A 209 -36.58 -10.93 9.28
C GLU A 209 -35.09 -11.21 9.40
N LEU A 210 -34.28 -10.16 9.47
CA LEU A 210 -32.85 -10.31 9.70
C LEU A 210 -32.66 -10.57 11.20
N GLY A 211 -32.19 -11.77 11.54
CA GLY A 211 -31.88 -12.13 12.93
C GLY A 211 -30.69 -11.34 13.46
N GLU A 212 -30.71 -11.01 14.75
CA GLU A 212 -29.54 -10.44 15.43
C GLU A 212 -28.40 -11.46 15.43
N LYS A 213 -27.24 -11.06 14.93
CA LYS A 213 -26.04 -11.88 14.99
C LYS A 213 -25.54 -11.85 16.45
N ASN A 214 -25.88 -12.88 17.23
CA ASN A 214 -25.27 -13.09 18.53
C ASN A 214 -23.78 -13.38 18.32
N GLU A 215 -22.92 -12.40 18.59
CA GLU A 215 -21.47 -12.59 18.67
C GLU A 215 -21.17 -13.31 19.99
N SER A 216 -20.80 -14.60 19.88
CA SER A 216 -20.27 -15.43 20.96
C SER A 216 -18.75 -15.46 20.92
#